data_AF-H2ZF08-F1
#
_entry.id   AF-H2ZF08-F1
#
_cell.length_a   1.000
_cell.length_b   1.000
_cell.length_c   1.000
_cell.angle_alpha   90.00
_cell.angle_beta   90.00
_cell.angle_gamma   90.00
#
_symmetry.space_group_name_H-M   'P 1'
#
loop_
_entity.id
_entity.type
_entity.pdbx_description
1 polymer ?
#
loop_
_entity_poly.entity_id
_entity_poly.type
_entity_poly.pdbx_seq_one_letter_code
_entity_poly.pdbx_strand_id
1 'polypeptide(L)'
;GLTAQHLKKSKLMFFFTRYPCVTTLKSYFSDVQFSRSTTSQLIKWFSNFREFYYMQIERFAREAVCDGVEETTDLVVDRDSELFHVLNIHYNKSNDFQIPQRFLEVTTTALREFFGIVRCNNDLETGWKKIIYKVI
;
A
#
# COMPACT_ATOMS: atom_id res chain seq x y z
N GLY A 1 0.25 13.35 22.75
CA GLY A 1 0.28 13.46 21.27
C GLY A 1 0.73 12.15 20.66
N LEU A 2 0.62 11.96 19.35
CA LEU A 2 1.18 10.77 18.69
C LEU A 2 2.71 10.81 18.73
N THR A 3 3.35 9.63 18.68
CA THR A 3 4.80 9.44 18.86
C THR A 3 5.38 8.68 17.67
N ALA A 4 6.71 8.56 17.61
CA ALA A 4 7.38 7.75 16.61
C ALA A 4 7.00 6.26 16.69
N GLN A 5 6.72 5.74 17.90
CA GLN A 5 6.24 4.37 18.08
C GLN A 5 4.84 4.18 17.49
N HIS A 6 3.95 5.16 17.67
CA HIS A 6 2.64 5.13 17.03
C HIS A 6 2.77 5.11 15.49
N LEU A 7 3.68 5.91 14.93
CA LEU A 7 3.95 5.89 13.49
C LEU A 7 4.48 4.53 13.02
N LYS A 8 5.44 3.92 13.73
CA LYS A 8 5.94 2.57 13.45
C LYS A 8 4.78 1.56 13.45
N LYS A 9 3.92 1.60 14.48
CA LYS A 9 2.74 0.72 14.58
C LYS A 9 1.75 0.94 13.44
N SER A 10 1.48 2.19 13.04
CA SER A 10 0.59 2.49 11.90
C SER A 10 1.15 1.95 10.58
N LYS A 11 2.48 2.04 10.36
CA LYS A 11 3.13 1.44 9.19
C LYS A 11 2.98 -0.08 9.16
N LEU A 12 3.17 -0.74 10.30
CA LEU A 12 2.97 -2.20 10.39
C LEU A 12 1.50 -2.58 10.16
N MET A 13 0.56 -1.80 10.70
CA MET A 13 -0.88 -2.00 10.47
C MET A 13 -1.26 -1.89 8.98
N PHE A 14 -0.52 -1.10 8.20
CA PHE A 14 -0.77 -0.91 6.76
C PHE A 14 -0.69 -2.21 5.95
N PHE A 15 0.16 -3.16 6.37
CA PHE A 15 0.23 -4.49 5.73
C PHE A 15 -1.09 -5.27 5.83
N PHE A 16 -1.91 -4.97 6.84
CA PHE A 16 -3.20 -5.63 7.07
C PHE A 16 -4.38 -4.82 6.52
N THR A 17 -4.33 -3.50 6.60
CA THR A 17 -5.41 -2.62 6.15
C THR A 17 -4.91 -1.29 5.59
N ARG A 18 -5.32 -0.98 4.36
CA ARG A 18 -5.00 0.29 3.70
C ARG A 18 -5.96 1.42 4.11
N TYR A 19 -7.18 1.08 4.53
CA TYR A 19 -8.26 2.01 4.86
C TYR A 19 -8.88 1.68 6.23
N PRO A 20 -8.12 1.79 7.33
CA PRO A 20 -8.68 1.55 8.66
C PRO A 20 -9.75 2.61 9.00
N CYS A 21 -10.89 2.16 9.51
CA CYS A 21 -11.89 3.07 10.06
C CYS A 21 -11.47 3.58 11.45
N VAL A 22 -12.12 4.66 11.91
CA VAL A 22 -11.81 5.26 13.23
C VAL A 22 -11.99 4.25 14.37
N THR A 23 -12.98 3.36 14.29
CA THR A 23 -13.20 2.32 15.29
C THR A 23 -12.04 1.34 15.36
N THR A 24 -11.51 0.92 14.21
CA THR A 24 -10.30 0.09 14.16
C THR A 24 -9.11 0.83 14.74
N LEU A 25 -8.89 2.10 14.37
CA LEU A 25 -7.80 2.90 14.96
C LEU A 25 -7.92 2.99 16.48
N LYS A 26 -9.13 3.24 17.02
CA LYS A 26 -9.34 3.29 18.48
C LYS A 26 -9.02 1.97 19.19
N SER A 27 -9.39 0.84 18.58
CA SER A 27 -9.10 -0.48 19.14
C SER A 27 -7.61 -0.79 19.18
N TYR A 28 -6.88 -0.47 18.11
CA TYR A 28 -5.46 -0.79 17.99
C TYR A 28 -4.53 0.25 18.63
N PHE A 29 -5.01 1.44 18.97
CA PHE A 29 -4.24 2.51 19.62
C PHE A 29 -4.88 2.91 20.95
N SER A 30 -5.09 1.93 21.84
CA SER A 30 -5.77 2.11 23.13
C SER A 30 -5.05 3.07 24.09
N ASP A 31 -3.74 3.27 23.90
CA ASP A 31 -2.89 4.21 24.62
C ASP A 31 -2.99 5.66 24.09
N VAL A 32 -3.66 5.87 22.96
CA VAL A 32 -3.88 7.19 22.37
C VAL A 32 -5.19 7.79 22.85
N GLN A 33 -5.12 9.01 23.40
CA GLN A 33 -6.31 9.84 23.60
C GLN A 33 -6.79 10.40 22.26
N PHE A 34 -7.92 9.89 21.77
CA PHE A 34 -8.50 10.30 20.49
C PHE A 34 -9.17 11.67 20.60
N SER A 35 -8.64 12.64 19.86
CA SER A 35 -9.16 13.97 19.65
C SER A 35 -9.30 14.23 18.15
N ARG A 36 -9.85 15.38 17.76
CA ARG A 36 -9.90 15.79 16.36
C ARG A 36 -8.50 15.81 15.74
N SER A 37 -7.50 16.36 16.44
CA SER A 37 -6.13 16.48 15.92
C SER A 37 -5.42 15.14 15.81
N THR A 38 -5.51 14.25 16.81
CA THR A 38 -4.87 12.93 16.75
C THR A 38 -5.52 12.04 15.69
N THR A 39 -6.85 12.10 15.55
CA THR A 39 -7.58 11.39 14.50
C THR A 39 -7.17 11.88 13.11
N SER A 40 -7.14 13.19 12.87
CA SER A 40 -6.70 13.76 11.60
C SER A 40 -5.25 13.38 11.26
N GLN A 41 -4.36 13.35 12.25
CA GLN A 41 -2.97 12.97 12.04
C GLN A 41 -2.80 11.50 11.65
N LEU A 42 -3.55 10.57 12.28
CA LEU A 42 -3.56 9.16 11.88
C LEU A 42 -4.09 9.00 10.45
N ILE A 43 -5.21 9.65 10.12
CA ILE A 43 -5.78 9.62 8.77
C ILE A 43 -4.76 10.13 7.74
N LYS A 44 -4.06 11.23 8.05
CA LYS A 44 -2.99 11.78 7.20
C LYS A 44 -1.87 10.78 6.97
N TRP A 45 -1.42 10.07 8.01
CA TRP A 45 -0.40 9.03 7.84
C TRP A 45 -0.85 7.92 6.90
N PHE A 46 -2.07 7.40 7.07
CA PHE A 46 -2.58 6.36 6.17
C PHE A 46 -2.78 6.86 4.73
N SER A 47 -3.13 8.14 4.53
CA SER A 47 -3.13 8.75 3.20
C SER A 47 -1.75 8.76 2.56
N ASN A 48 -0.73 9.21 3.30
CA ASN A 48 0.66 9.22 2.81
C ASN A 48 1.16 7.79 2.52
N PHE A 49 0.77 6.82 3.33
CA PHE A 49 1.15 5.41 3.12
C PHE A 49 0.55 4.88 1.82
N ARG A 50 -0.74 5.14 1.57
CA ARG A 50 -1.38 4.74 0.31
C ARG A 50 -0.75 5.43 -0.90
N GLU A 51 -0.44 6.72 -0.78
CA GLU A 51 0.21 7.46 -1.86
C GLU A 51 1.55 6.81 -2.24
N PHE A 52 2.41 6.53 -1.26
CA PHE A 52 3.66 5.81 -1.51
C PHE A 52 3.43 4.43 -2.12
N TYR A 53 2.51 3.64 -1.56
CA TYR A 53 2.18 2.30 -2.05
C TYR A 53 1.77 2.29 -3.52
N TYR A 54 0.81 3.14 -3.89
CA TYR A 54 0.32 3.23 -5.26
C TYR A 54 1.34 3.84 -6.21
N MET A 55 2.17 4.76 -5.75
CA MET A 55 3.28 5.30 -6.52
C MET A 55 4.28 4.20 -6.89
N GLN A 56 4.63 3.31 -5.95
CA GLN A 56 5.52 2.19 -6.25
C GLN A 56 4.86 1.20 -7.21
N ILE A 57 3.60 0.81 -6.97
CA ILE A 57 2.88 -0.11 -7.87
C ILE A 57 2.83 0.44 -9.29
N GLU A 58 2.48 1.72 -9.45
CA GLU A 58 2.44 2.35 -10.77
C GLU A 58 3.81 2.34 -11.45
N ARG A 59 4.87 2.65 -10.70
CA ARG A 59 6.23 2.61 -11.24
C ARG A 59 6.56 1.24 -11.81
N PHE A 60 6.38 0.17 -11.02
CA PHE A 60 6.66 -1.19 -11.46
C PHE A 60 5.74 -1.67 -12.58
N ALA A 61 4.47 -1.25 -12.59
CA ALA A 61 3.56 -1.53 -13.69
C ALA A 61 4.04 -0.92 -15.01
N ARG A 62 4.53 0.33 -14.97
CA ARG A 62 5.09 1.01 -16.14
C ARG A 62 6.40 0.37 -16.59
N GLU A 63 7.29 0.02 -15.64
CA GLU A 63 8.53 -0.70 -15.93
C GLU A 63 8.23 -2.04 -16.63
N ALA A 64 7.27 -2.83 -16.13
CA ALA A 64 6.86 -4.07 -16.78
C ALA A 64 6.31 -3.88 -18.20
N VAL A 65 5.58 -2.78 -18.48
CA VAL A 65 5.14 -2.45 -19.84
C VAL A 65 6.34 -2.11 -20.73
N CYS A 66 7.31 -1.34 -20.22
CA CYS A 66 8.54 -1.01 -20.95
C CYS A 66 9.41 -2.25 -21.23
N ASP A 67 9.46 -3.19 -20.29
CA ASP A 67 10.21 -4.44 -20.41
C ASP A 67 9.52 -5.48 -21.32
N GLY A 68 8.33 -5.15 -21.83
CA GLY A 68 7.62 -5.97 -22.81
C GLY A 68 6.90 -7.18 -22.22
N VAL A 69 6.53 -7.15 -20.93
CA VAL A 69 5.72 -8.21 -20.32
C VAL A 69 4.41 -8.37 -21.11
N GLU A 70 4.06 -9.60 -21.50
CA GLU A 70 2.87 -9.85 -22.31
C GLU A 70 1.67 -10.31 -21.48
N GLU A 71 1.86 -11.02 -20.38
CA GLU A 71 0.76 -11.59 -19.60
C GLU A 71 0.73 -11.03 -18.18
N THR A 72 -0.48 -10.65 -17.72
CA THR A 72 -0.65 -10.19 -16.33
C THR A 72 -0.28 -11.27 -15.32
N THR A 73 -0.41 -12.55 -15.69
CA THR A 73 -0.08 -13.70 -14.85
C THR A 73 1.40 -13.79 -14.51
N ASP A 74 2.26 -13.20 -15.34
CA ASP A 74 3.72 -13.19 -15.12
C ASP A 74 4.12 -12.19 -14.04
N LEU A 75 3.24 -11.23 -13.74
CA LEU A 75 3.44 -10.27 -12.66
C LEU A 75 3.03 -10.93 -11.34
N VAL A 76 4.03 -11.31 -10.55
CA VAL A 76 3.86 -11.88 -9.21
C VAL A 76 4.76 -11.10 -8.25
N VAL A 77 4.20 -10.71 -7.11
CA VAL A 77 4.95 -10.09 -6.01
C VAL A 77 5.15 -11.15 -4.94
N ASP A 78 6.39 -11.61 -4.81
CA ASP A 78 6.84 -12.54 -3.77
C ASP A 78 7.81 -11.85 -2.80
N ARG A 79 8.53 -12.64 -1.98
CA ARG A 79 9.47 -12.11 -0.98
C ARG A 79 10.81 -11.68 -1.57
N ASP A 80 11.11 -12.12 -2.79
CA ASP A 80 12.37 -11.83 -3.49
C ASP A 80 12.19 -10.69 -4.51
N SER A 81 10.94 -10.30 -4.77
CA SER A 81 10.56 -9.21 -5.64
C SER A 81 11.07 -7.86 -5.14
N GLU A 82 11.66 -7.06 -6.03
CA GLU A 82 12.15 -5.72 -5.71
C GLU A 82 11.03 -4.79 -5.23
N LEU A 83 9.82 -4.89 -5.81
CA LEU A 83 8.65 -4.17 -5.32
C LEU A 83 8.36 -4.48 -3.84
N PHE A 84 8.41 -5.76 -3.45
CA PHE A 84 8.24 -6.11 -2.04
C PHE A 84 9.35 -5.54 -1.17
N HIS A 85 10.61 -5.63 -1.61
CA HIS A 85 11.75 -5.10 -0.88
C HIS A 85 11.60 -3.61 -0.55
N VAL A 86 11.24 -2.80 -1.56
CA VAL A 86 11.01 -1.35 -1.42
C VAL A 86 9.87 -1.06 -0.43
N LEU A 87 8.75 -1.78 -0.53
CA LEU A 87 7.62 -1.62 0.38
C LEU A 87 7.99 -2.04 1.81
N ASN A 88 8.71 -3.15 1.97
CA ASN A 88 9.12 -3.67 3.27
C ASN A 88 10.07 -2.71 3.99
N ILE A 89 11.08 -2.16 3.31
CA ILE A 89 11.96 -1.13 3.90
C ILE A 89 11.16 0.10 4.35
N HIS A 90 10.17 0.51 3.55
CA HIS A 90 9.39 1.71 3.86
C HIS A 90 8.52 1.52 5.11
N TYR A 91 7.79 0.41 5.22
CA TYR A 91 6.81 0.19 6.29
C TYR A 91 7.36 -0.59 7.49
N ASN A 92 8.38 -1.43 7.29
CA ASN A 92 8.95 -2.35 8.27
C ASN A 92 10.48 -2.17 8.37
N LYS A 93 10.93 -0.94 8.62
CA LYS A 93 12.36 -0.57 8.57
C LYS A 93 13.30 -1.46 9.41
N SER A 94 12.85 -1.92 10.57
CA SER A 94 13.65 -2.80 11.45
C SER A 94 13.60 -4.26 11.03
N ASN A 95 12.68 -4.62 10.12
CA ASN A 95 12.45 -5.97 9.63
C ASN A 95 12.18 -7.00 10.74
N ASP A 96 11.67 -6.54 11.89
CA ASP A 96 11.40 -7.38 13.06
C ASP A 96 10.17 -8.29 12.85
N PHE A 97 9.36 -8.00 11.82
CA PHE A 97 8.08 -8.66 11.58
C PHE A 97 8.07 -9.35 10.22
N GLN A 98 7.60 -10.59 10.19
CA GLN A 98 7.31 -11.27 8.94
C GLN A 98 6.01 -10.74 8.35
N ILE A 99 6.07 -10.25 7.11
CA ILE A 99 4.91 -9.70 6.41
C ILE A 99 3.94 -10.83 6.02
N PRO A 100 2.61 -10.65 6.23
CA PRO A 100 1.62 -11.66 5.87
C PRO A 100 1.61 -11.97 4.37
N GLN A 101 1.42 -13.24 4.01
CA GLN A 101 1.28 -13.67 2.61
C GLN A 101 0.16 -12.91 1.88
N ARG A 102 -0.95 -12.64 2.59
CA ARG A 102 -2.08 -11.89 2.05
C ARG A 102 -1.71 -10.49 1.56
N PHE A 103 -0.69 -9.86 2.14
CA PHE A 103 -0.23 -8.56 1.64
C PHE A 103 0.38 -8.71 0.24
N LEU A 104 1.23 -9.72 0.03
CA LEU A 104 1.84 -10.03 -1.26
C LEU A 104 0.80 -10.36 -2.33
N GLU A 105 -0.23 -11.13 -1.98
CA GLU A 105 -1.36 -11.45 -2.86
C GLU A 105 -2.09 -10.18 -3.31
N VAL A 106 -2.44 -9.30 -2.35
CA VAL A 106 -3.10 -8.02 -2.66
C VAL A 106 -2.21 -7.11 -3.48
N THR A 107 -0.91 -7.05 -3.20
CA THR A 107 0.04 -6.25 -3.99
C THR A 107 0.21 -6.81 -5.40
N THR A 108 0.18 -8.13 -5.57
CA THR A 108 0.15 -8.78 -6.88
C THR A 108 -1.10 -8.39 -7.66
N THR A 109 -2.28 -8.49 -7.04
CA THR A 109 -3.54 -8.04 -7.67
C THR A 109 -3.46 -6.57 -8.07
N ALA A 110 -3.00 -5.70 -7.17
CA ALA A 110 -2.85 -4.28 -7.46
C ALA A 110 -1.90 -4.04 -8.65
N LEU A 111 -0.75 -4.71 -8.69
CA LEU A 111 0.22 -4.59 -9.79
C LEU A 111 -0.39 -5.00 -11.13
N ARG A 112 -1.13 -6.11 -11.18
CA ARG A 112 -1.81 -6.59 -12.39
C ARG A 112 -2.87 -5.62 -12.88
N GLU A 113 -3.68 -5.06 -11.98
CA GLU A 113 -4.69 -4.05 -12.32
C GLU A 113 -4.05 -2.77 -12.87
N PHE A 114 -3.00 -2.27 -12.21
CA PHE A 114 -2.25 -1.10 -12.70
C PHE A 114 -1.63 -1.37 -14.07
N PHE A 115 -0.97 -2.52 -14.24
CA PHE A 115 -0.35 -2.92 -15.50
C PHE A 115 -1.37 -3.03 -16.64
N GLY A 116 -2.51 -3.68 -16.41
CA GLY A 116 -3.56 -3.81 -17.42
C GLY A 116 -4.09 -2.47 -17.91
N ILE A 117 -4.30 -1.52 -16.99
CA ILE A 117 -4.75 -0.17 -17.35
C ILE A 117 -3.66 0.61 -18.11
N VAL A 118 -2.43 0.60 -17.61
CA VAL A 118 -1.29 1.30 -18.23
C VAL A 118 -1.01 0.76 -19.63
N ARG A 119 -1.02 -0.57 -19.80
CA ARG A 119 -0.78 -1.20 -21.11
C ARG A 119 -1.82 -0.81 -22.16
N CYS A 120 -3.07 -0.64 -21.74
CA CYS A 120 -4.15 -0.17 -22.61
C CYS A 120 -4.14 1.35 -22.84
N ASN A 121 -3.17 2.11 -22.28
CA ASN A 121 -3.12 3.57 -22.26
C ASN A 121 -4.38 4.23 -21.65
N ASN A 122 -5.09 3.51 -20.78
CA ASN A 122 -6.30 4.00 -20.11
C ASN A 122 -5.96 4.77 -18.82
N ASP A 123 -4.68 4.90 -18.48
CA ASP A 123 -4.19 5.71 -17.36
C ASP A 123 -4.25 7.22 -17.62
N LEU A 124 -4.65 7.63 -18.84
CA LEU A 124 -4.93 9.00 -19.22
C LEU A 124 -6.30 9.51 -18.70
N GLU A 125 -7.21 8.61 -18.31
CA GLU A 125 -8.52 8.98 -17.80
C GLU A 125 -8.45 9.58 -16.39
N THR A 126 -9.18 10.66 -16.15
CA THR A 126 -9.19 11.28 -14.82
C THR A 126 -9.80 10.34 -13.77
N GLY A 127 -8.99 9.86 -12.84
CA GLY A 127 -9.45 9.06 -11.70
C GLY A 127 -9.44 7.55 -11.91
N TRP A 128 -8.74 7.02 -12.93
CA TRP A 128 -8.58 5.57 -13.17
C TRP A 128 -8.15 4.80 -11.91
N LYS A 129 -7.27 5.38 -11.07
CA LYS A 129 -6.83 4.79 -9.80
C LYS A 129 -7.98 4.54 -8.82
N LYS A 130 -9.08 5.31 -8.88
CA LYS A 130 -10.26 5.12 -8.02
C LYS A 130 -10.95 3.78 -8.28
N ILE A 131 -10.84 3.26 -9.49
CA ILE A 131 -11.38 1.95 -9.85
C ILE A 131 -10.60 0.87 -9.09
N ILE A 132 -9.26 0.98 -9.10
CA ILE A 132 -8.37 0.05 -8.43
C ILE A 132 -8.57 0.12 -6.90
N TYR A 133 -8.72 1.30 -6.31
CA TYR A 133 -8.95 1.46 -4.87
C TYR A 133 -10.18 0.71 -4.32
N LYS A 134 -11.12 0.30 -5.18
CA LYS A 134 -12.30 -0.49 -4.78
C LYS A 134 -12.05 -1.99 -4.79
N VAL A 135 -11.00 -2.44 -5.48
CA VAL A 135 -10.66 -3.86 -5.68
C VAL A 135 -9.76 -4.40 -4.55
N ILE A 136 -8.99 -3.53 -3.89
CA ILE A 136 -7.88 -3.87 -2.95
C ILE A 136 -7.93 -3.14 -1.60
#